data_AF-A0A5C5VBI6-F1
#
_entry.id   AF-A0A5C5VBI6-F1
#
_cell.length_a   1.000
_cell.length_b   1.000
_cell.length_c   1.000
_cell.angle_alpha   90.00
_cell.angle_beta   90.00
_cell.angle_gamma   90.00
#
_symmetry.space_group_name_H-M   'P 1'
#
loop_
_entity.id
_entity.type
_entity.pdbx_description
1 polymer ?
#
loop_
_entity_poly.entity_id
_entity_poly.type
_entity_poly.pdbx_seq_one_letter_code
_entity_poly.pdbx_strand_id
1 'polypeptide(L)'
;MTLFQAPPHEHLSLGKHLTAERQTEEFVNGKGVVTRWERTRRNNHWLDALYNACAAGHYVGARLLGDQSAPIKRTRTLKQIAEEKQDTRHWFDDQRWQEMMNRTLGR
;
A
#
# COMPACT_ATOMS: atom_id res chain seq x y z
N MET A 1 -26.62 -11.91 18.82
CA MET A 1 -25.62 -12.19 19.87
C MET A 1 -24.66 -11.01 19.94
N THR A 2 -24.46 -10.44 21.13
CA THR A 2 -23.43 -9.42 21.35
C THR A 2 -22.17 -10.10 21.88
N LEU A 3 -20.99 -9.63 21.47
CA LEU A 3 -19.71 -10.16 21.93
C LEU A 3 -19.69 -10.32 23.46
N PHE A 4 -20.17 -9.33 24.21
CA PHE A 4 -20.12 -9.30 25.68
C PHE A 4 -21.05 -10.29 26.43
N GLN A 5 -21.90 -11.03 25.71
CA GLN A 5 -22.86 -11.97 26.32
C GLN A 5 -22.60 -13.43 25.88
N ALA A 6 -21.60 -13.65 25.04
CA ALA A 6 -21.33 -14.96 24.48
C ALA A 6 -20.60 -15.86 25.50
N PRO A 7 -20.74 -17.19 25.39
CA PRO A 7 -19.94 -18.13 26.15
C PRO A 7 -18.43 -18.03 25.81
N PRO A 8 -17.51 -18.33 26.76
CA PRO A 8 -16.05 -18.26 26.55
C PRO A 8 -15.52 -18.93 25.26
N HIS A 9 -16.11 -20.06 24.87
CA HIS A 9 -15.66 -20.83 23.70
C HIS A 9 -15.96 -20.13 22.37
N GLU A 10 -17.00 -19.29 22.31
CA GLU A 10 -17.34 -18.52 21.11
C GLU A 10 -16.36 -17.37 20.90
N HIS A 11 -15.93 -16.71 21.99
CA HIS A 11 -14.89 -15.68 21.95
C HIS A 11 -13.58 -16.22 21.39
N LEU A 12 -13.17 -17.42 21.84
CA LEU A 12 -11.94 -18.05 21.36
C LEU A 12 -12.07 -18.44 19.87
N SER A 13 -13.25 -18.89 19.45
CA SER A 13 -13.54 -19.21 18.05
C SER A 13 -13.44 -17.95 17.17
N LEU A 14 -13.99 -16.82 17.64
CA LEU A 14 -13.86 -15.53 16.97
C LEU A 14 -12.40 -15.10 16.84
N GLY A 15 -11.64 -15.15 17.94
CA GLY A 15 -10.21 -14.82 17.92
C GLY A 15 -9.42 -15.69 16.93
N LYS A 16 -9.72 -16.99 16.85
CA LYS A 16 -9.07 -17.91 15.90
C LYS A 16 -9.36 -17.54 14.44
N HIS A 17 -10.55 -17.06 14.14
CA HIS A 17 -10.95 -16.65 12.79
C HIS A 17 -10.35 -15.29 12.42
N LEU A 18 -10.38 -14.32 13.33
CA LEU A 18 -9.81 -12.98 13.10
C LEU A 18 -8.28 -13.02 12.93
N THR A 19 -7.61 -13.98 13.58
CA THR A 19 -6.15 -14.20 13.48
C THR A 19 -5.79 -15.33 12.51
N ALA A 20 -6.69 -15.68 11.59
CA ALA A 20 -6.45 -16.76 10.62
C ALA A 20 -5.37 -16.40 9.59
N GLU A 21 -5.06 -15.12 9.42
CA GLU A 21 -4.02 -14.61 8.52
C GLU A 21 -3.00 -13.79 9.32
N ARG A 22 -1.74 -13.83 8.87
CA ARG A 22 -0.64 -13.10 9.50
C ARG A 22 0.20 -12.41 8.42
N GLN A 23 0.51 -11.15 8.64
CA GLN A 23 1.51 -10.43 7.87
C GLN A 23 2.91 -10.91 8.24
N THR A 24 3.67 -11.34 7.25
CA THR A 24 5.08 -11.74 7.38
C THR A 24 5.93 -10.87 6.47
N GLU A 25 7.11 -10.51 6.95
CA GLU A 25 8.10 -9.75 6.19
C GLU A 25 9.30 -10.66 5.93
N GLU A 26 9.59 -10.89 4.67
CA GLU A 26 10.68 -11.75 4.24
C GLU A 26 11.60 -10.98 3.30
N PHE A 27 12.91 -11.06 3.55
CA PHE A 27 13.89 -10.47 2.65
C PHE A 27 14.14 -11.40 1.47
N VAL A 28 13.73 -10.97 0.28
CA VAL A 28 13.96 -11.70 -0.97
C VAL A 28 15.12 -11.04 -1.71
N ASN A 29 16.20 -11.79 -1.92
CA ASN A 29 17.36 -11.31 -2.68
C ASN A 29 16.91 -10.73 -4.05
N GLY A 30 17.32 -9.49 -4.33
CA GLY A 30 16.98 -8.77 -5.55
C GLY A 30 15.63 -8.03 -5.53
N LYS A 31 14.79 -8.21 -4.51
CA LYS A 31 13.51 -7.48 -4.33
C LYS A 31 13.45 -6.66 -3.04
N GLY A 32 14.31 -6.97 -2.07
CA GLY A 32 14.31 -6.31 -0.77
C GLY A 32 13.33 -6.98 0.20
N VAL A 33 12.87 -6.23 1.22
CA VAL A 33 11.87 -6.72 2.18
C VAL A 33 10.51 -6.76 1.49
N VAL A 34 9.93 -7.95 1.39
CA VAL A 34 8.61 -8.18 0.80
C VAL A 34 7.64 -8.51 1.94
N THR A 35 6.57 -7.73 2.01
CA THR A 35 5.43 -8.04 2.88
C THR A 35 4.54 -9.09 2.20
N ARG A 36 4.33 -10.21 2.87
CA ARG A 36 3.44 -11.29 2.46
C ARG A 36 2.33 -11.46 3.51
N TRP A 37 1.15 -11.85 3.05
CA TRP A 37 0.08 -12.33 3.93
C TRP A 37 0.03 -13.84 3.86
N GLU A 38 0.30 -14.48 4.99
CA GLU A 38 0.26 -15.93 5.12
C GLU A 38 -1.04 -16.36 5.80
N ARG A 39 -1.69 -17.36 5.22
CA ARG A 39 -2.88 -17.97 5.79
C ARG A 39 -2.48 -19.03 6.81
N THR A 40 -2.51 -18.66 8.09
CA THR A 40 -2.26 -19.55 9.23
C THR A 40 -3.35 -20.61 9.41
N ARG A 41 -4.62 -20.30 9.08
CA ARG A 41 -5.77 -21.21 9.26
C ARG A 41 -6.75 -21.16 8.09
N ARG A 42 -7.44 -22.28 7.83
CA ARG A 42 -8.50 -22.34 6.81
C ARG A 42 -9.76 -21.57 7.20
N ASN A 43 -10.05 -21.38 8.49
CA ASN A 43 -11.30 -20.71 8.89
C ASN A 43 -11.08 -19.21 9.05
N ASN A 44 -11.12 -18.45 7.94
CA ASN A 44 -10.99 -16.99 7.91
C ASN A 44 -12.32 -16.27 7.62
N HIS A 45 -13.44 -17.00 7.48
CA HIS A 45 -14.71 -16.44 7.00
C HIS A 45 -15.21 -15.21 7.78
N TRP A 46 -14.98 -15.17 9.10
CA TRP A 46 -15.38 -14.02 9.91
C TRP A 46 -14.44 -12.82 9.77
N LEU A 47 -13.15 -13.06 9.47
CA LEU A 47 -12.23 -12.00 9.10
C LEU A 47 -12.68 -11.37 7.77
N ASP A 48 -12.96 -12.20 6.76
CA ASP A 48 -13.38 -11.74 5.43
C ASP A 48 -14.71 -10.95 5.50
N ALA A 49 -15.67 -11.46 6.27
CA ALA A 49 -16.95 -10.78 6.48
C ALA A 49 -16.77 -9.42 7.19
N LEU A 50 -15.95 -9.38 8.24
CA LEU A 50 -15.68 -8.14 8.99
C LEU A 50 -14.96 -7.11 8.12
N TYR A 51 -13.92 -7.52 7.39
CA TYR A 51 -13.19 -6.67 6.47
C TYR A 51 -14.13 -6.03 5.43
N ASN A 52 -14.96 -6.85 4.78
CA ASN A 52 -15.92 -6.36 3.79
C ASN A 52 -16.98 -5.43 4.41
N ALA A 53 -17.45 -5.73 5.62
CA ALA A 53 -18.38 -4.85 6.33
C ALA A 53 -17.75 -3.49 6.64
N CYS A 54 -16.49 -3.45 7.09
CA CYS A 54 -15.76 -2.20 7.31
C CYS A 54 -15.54 -1.42 6.02
N ALA A 55 -15.13 -2.09 4.94
CA ALA A 55 -14.93 -1.46 3.63
C ALA A 55 -16.24 -0.88 3.07
N ALA A 56 -17.33 -1.66 3.13
CA ALA A 56 -18.65 -1.22 2.71
C ALA A 56 -19.16 -0.06 3.58
N GLY A 57 -18.99 -0.16 4.92
CA GLY A 57 -19.33 0.90 5.86
C GLY A 57 -18.61 2.21 5.55
N HIS A 58 -17.30 2.13 5.32
CA HIS A 58 -16.53 3.30 4.91
C HIS A 58 -17.00 3.86 3.55
N TYR A 59 -17.33 2.99 2.60
CA TYR A 59 -17.86 3.39 1.29
C TYR A 59 -19.18 4.17 1.39
N VAL A 60 -20.11 3.75 2.27
CA VAL A 60 -21.38 4.47 2.50
C VAL A 60 -21.26 5.68 3.44
N GLY A 61 -20.05 6.00 3.92
CA GLY A 61 -19.79 7.21 4.71
C GLY A 61 -19.74 7.00 6.22
N ALA A 62 -19.78 5.76 6.73
CA ALA A 62 -19.46 5.52 8.14
C ALA A 62 -17.99 5.88 8.41
N ARG A 63 -17.74 6.66 9.46
CA ARG A 63 -16.40 7.10 9.85
C ARG A 63 -16.17 6.81 11.32
N LEU A 64 -14.94 6.44 11.66
CA LEU A 64 -14.53 6.32 13.05
C LEU A 64 -14.35 7.73 13.63
N LEU A 65 -14.68 7.90 14.92
CA LEU A 65 -14.45 9.16 15.61
C LEU A 65 -12.95 9.47 15.63
N GLY A 66 -12.57 10.62 15.05
CA GLY A 66 -11.17 11.02 14.89
C GLY A 66 -10.54 10.66 13.55
N ASP A 67 -11.22 9.89 12.70
CA ASP A 67 -10.78 9.55 11.33
C ASP A 67 -11.15 10.67 10.34
N GLN A 68 -10.71 11.88 10.66
CA GLN A 68 -10.66 12.97 9.68
C GLN A 68 -9.41 12.73 8.83
N SER A 69 -9.45 11.68 8.00
CA SER A 69 -8.37 11.39 7.06
C SER A 69 -8.10 12.64 6.24
N ALA A 70 -6.85 13.13 6.32
CA ALA A 70 -6.38 14.19 5.44
C ALA A 70 -6.68 13.76 3.99
N PRO A 71 -7.12 14.67 3.11
CA PRO A 71 -7.48 14.31 1.75
C PRO A 71 -6.32 13.52 1.13
N ILE A 72 -6.62 12.30 0.66
CA ILE A 72 -5.65 11.43 0.00
C ILE A 72 -5.06 12.28 -1.13
N LYS A 73 -3.79 12.68 -0.99
CA LYS A 73 -3.08 13.36 -2.07
C LYS A 73 -3.07 12.36 -3.22
N ARG A 74 -3.83 12.65 -4.28
CA ARG A 74 -3.86 11.79 -5.47
C ARG A 74 -2.41 11.52 -5.87
N THR A 75 -2.04 10.23 -5.89
CA THR A 75 -0.75 9.81 -6.43
C THR A 75 -0.62 10.38 -7.83
N ARG A 76 0.50 11.07 -8.11
CA ARG A 76 0.77 11.68 -9.41
C ARG A 76 0.57 10.65 -10.51
N THR A 77 -0.10 11.05 -11.59
CA THR A 77 -0.27 10.20 -12.78
C THR A 77 1.06 9.99 -13.49
N LEU A 78 1.19 8.91 -14.26
CA LEU A 78 2.39 8.64 -15.07
C LEU A 78 2.73 9.80 -16.02
N LYS A 79 1.71 10.52 -16.51
CA LYS A 79 1.89 11.74 -17.31
C LYS A 79 2.59 12.85 -16.52
N GLN A 80 2.14 13.10 -15.29
CA GLN A 80 2.72 14.12 -14.40
C GLN A 80 4.16 13.76 -14.00
N ILE A 81 4.47 12.48 -13.82
CA ILE A 81 5.84 12.00 -13.55
C ILE A 81 6.74 12.17 -14.78
N ALA A 82 6.19 11.95 -15.98
CA ALA A 82 6.93 12.12 -17.24
C ALA A 82 7.22 13.59 -17.57
N GLU A 83 6.26 14.48 -17.36
CA GLU A 83 6.42 15.94 -17.54
C GLU A 83 7.49 16.52 -16.61
N GLU A 84 7.50 16.13 -15.32
CA GLU A 84 8.53 16.56 -14.36
C GLU A 84 9.94 16.05 -14.73
N LYS A 85 10.03 14.83 -15.29
CA LYS A 85 11.30 14.31 -15.84
C LYS A 85 11.76 15.05 -17.09
N GLN A 86 10.84 15.59 -17.86
CA GLN A 86 11.14 16.34 -19.08
C GLN A 86 11.58 17.77 -18.74
N ASP A 87 10.95 18.37 -17.74
CA ASP A 87 11.31 19.69 -17.20
C ASP A 87 12.68 19.67 -16.49
N THR A 88 12.99 18.60 -15.74
CA THR A 88 14.34 18.41 -15.15
C THR A 88 15.42 18.11 -16.19
N ARG A 89 15.07 17.55 -17.36
CA ARG A 89 16.00 17.42 -18.49
C ARG A 89 16.27 18.75 -19.19
N HIS A 90 15.36 19.72 -19.13
CA HIS A 90 15.51 21.02 -19.77
C HIS A 90 16.63 21.89 -19.15
N TRP A 91 17.07 21.58 -17.93
CA TRP A 91 18.24 22.23 -17.31
C TRP A 91 19.58 21.79 -17.95
N PHE A 92 19.65 20.58 -18.52
CA PHE A 92 20.86 20.08 -19.15
C PHE A 92 20.83 20.41 -20.65
N ASP A 93 21.57 21.47 -21.02
CA ASP A 93 21.73 21.87 -22.41
C ASP A 93 22.58 20.84 -23.18
N ASP A 94 21.89 19.87 -23.79
CA ASP A 94 22.48 18.74 -24.50
C ASP A 94 23.36 19.20 -25.67
N GLN A 95 23.04 20.34 -26.29
CA GLN A 95 23.85 20.96 -27.35
C GLN A 95 25.20 21.43 -26.80
N ARG A 96 25.17 22.16 -25.67
CA ARG A 96 26.39 22.65 -25.01
C ARG A 96 27.28 21.51 -24.51
N TRP A 97 26.69 20.42 -24.02
CA TRP A 97 27.45 19.25 -23.58
C TRP A 97 28.10 18.51 -24.76
N GLN A 98 27.38 18.34 -25.88
CA GLN A 98 27.93 17.73 -27.09
C GLN A 98 29.04 18.58 -27.70
N GLU A 99 28.91 19.90 -27.75
CA GLU A 99 29.99 20.80 -28.17
C GLU A 99 31.22 20.68 -27.28
N MET A 100 31.03 20.59 -25.96
CA MET A 100 32.12 20.43 -25.01
C MET A 100 32.81 19.07 -25.15
N MET A 101 32.05 17.99 -25.36
CA MET A 101 32.58 16.64 -25.66
C MET A 101 33.36 16.61 -26.98
N ASN A 102 32.83 17.21 -28.04
CA ASN A 102 33.52 17.29 -29.32
C ASN A 102 34.81 18.13 -29.24
N ARG A 103 34.83 19.17 -28.39
CA ARG A 103 36.04 19.97 -28.11
C ARG A 103 37.10 19.25 -27.28
N THR A 104 36.70 18.30 -26.43
CA THR A 104 37.60 17.63 -25.49
C THR A 104 38.10 16.29 -26.01
N LEU A 105 37.33 15.63 -26.89
CA LEU A 105 37.67 14.34 -27.49
C LEU A 105 37.99 14.45 -28.99
N GLY A 106 37.70 15.58 -29.63
CA GLY A 106 38.17 15.90 -30.99
C GLY A 106 39.61 16.43 -30.95
N ARG A 107 40.51 15.72 -31.66
CA ARG A 107 41.86 16.18 -31.99
C ARG A 107 41.86 17.52 -32.72
#